data_AF-A0A7J7V297-F1
#
_entry.id   AF-A0A7J7V297-F1
#
_cell.length_a   1.000
_cell.length_b   1.000
_cell.length_c   1.000
_cell.angle_alpha   90.00
_cell.angle_beta   90.00
_cell.angle_gamma   90.00
#
_symmetry.space_group_name_H-M   'P 1'
#
loop_
_entity.id
_entity.type
_entity.pdbx_description
1 polymer ?
#
loop_
_entity_poly.entity_id
_entity_poly.type
_entity_poly.pdbx_seq_one_letter_code
_entity_poly.pdbx_strand_id
1 'polypeptide(L)'
;MEKREVILYCDLHGHSRKENIFMYGCGGSDKCNKALYLQQRIFPLMMSKNCPDKFSFSACKFNVQRSKEGTGRVVMWKMGIRNSFTMEATFCGSTLGDKRGTHFNTKDLESMGYHFCDSLLDYCDPDRTKYYQCLKELEEMQKHINLEKVLDDSDTSLKEITVESSSRGSDSSESNESQSYILKLTSQIKAKKKHLRTKKERNSTLARHKNAREEREVCGRGYLIPRHKESNSDVKDAKPNVSDDRIFDYFRRPFPNQDLE
;
A
#
# COMPACT_ATOMS: atom_id res chain seq x y z
N MET A 1 38.85 7.62 11.28
CA MET A 1 37.42 7.70 10.92
C MET A 1 36.60 7.37 12.14
N GLU A 2 35.74 8.29 12.58
CA GLU A 2 34.77 8.02 13.65
C GLU A 2 33.76 6.98 13.17
N LYS A 3 33.50 5.94 13.96
CA LYS A 3 32.41 5.00 13.69
C LYS A 3 31.11 5.64 14.17
N ARG A 4 30.24 6.02 13.23
CA ARG A 4 28.90 6.52 13.54
C ARG A 4 27.90 5.38 13.43
N GLU A 5 27.06 5.23 14.45
CA GLU A 5 25.96 4.26 14.43
C GLU A 5 24.90 4.70 13.41
N VAL A 6 24.40 3.74 12.63
CA VAL A 6 23.29 3.99 11.70
C VAL A 6 21.99 3.64 12.39
N ILE A 7 21.25 4.67 12.79
CA ILE A 7 19.98 4.54 13.52
C ILE A 7 18.80 4.10 12.64
N LEU A 8 18.86 4.41 11.34
CA LEU A 8 17.78 4.19 10.39
C LEU A 8 18.33 4.11 8.96
N TYR A 9 17.78 3.20 8.17
CA TYR A 9 17.97 3.10 6.72
C TYR A 9 16.61 3.23 6.03
N CYS A 10 16.53 4.08 5.01
CA CYS A 10 15.31 4.27 4.22
C CYS A 10 15.65 4.30 2.73
N ASP A 11 15.03 3.40 1.97
CA ASP A 11 15.10 3.33 0.52
C ASP A 11 13.83 3.98 -0.07
N LEU A 12 13.95 5.06 -0.84
CA LEU A 12 12.81 5.87 -1.32
C LEU A 12 12.39 5.45 -2.73
N HIS A 13 11.12 5.10 -2.90
CA HIS A 13 10.54 4.57 -4.15
C HIS A 13 9.24 5.27 -4.52
N GLY A 14 8.88 5.14 -5.81
CA GLY A 14 7.58 5.54 -6.34
C GLY A 14 6.66 4.33 -6.51
N HIS A 15 5.38 4.47 -6.15
CA HIS A 15 4.39 3.40 -6.21
C HIS A 15 3.21 3.76 -7.12
N SER A 16 2.87 2.90 -8.10
CA SER A 16 1.89 3.25 -9.15
C SER A 16 0.46 2.79 -8.89
N ARG A 17 0.23 1.92 -7.89
CA ARG A 17 -1.07 1.21 -7.74
C ARG A 17 -1.86 1.54 -6.47
N LYS A 18 -1.17 1.95 -5.41
CA LYS A 18 -1.77 2.26 -4.10
C LYS A 18 -1.69 3.75 -3.90
N GLU A 19 -2.69 4.31 -3.26
CA GLU A 19 -2.71 5.70 -2.81
C GLU A 19 -1.93 5.85 -1.49
N ASN A 20 -1.68 7.11 -1.08
CA ASN A 20 -0.89 7.48 0.10
C ASN A 20 0.61 7.09 0.03
N ILE A 21 1.34 7.57 1.02
CA ILE A 21 2.73 7.23 1.28
C ILE A 21 2.76 6.21 2.42
N PHE A 22 3.56 5.16 2.30
CA PHE A 22 3.65 4.12 3.33
C PHE A 22 5.03 3.44 3.33
N MET A 23 5.30 2.63 4.35
CA MET A 23 6.57 1.92 4.49
C MET A 23 6.42 0.40 4.47
N TYR A 24 7.36 -0.24 3.78
CA TYR A 24 7.70 -1.64 3.98
C TYR A 24 8.87 -1.75 4.96
N GLY A 25 8.65 -2.37 6.11
CA GLY A 25 9.69 -2.66 7.10
C GLY A 25 10.13 -4.12 7.09
N CYS A 26 10.93 -4.48 8.10
CA CYS A 26 11.44 -5.83 8.31
C CYS A 26 11.13 -6.32 9.73
N GLY A 27 9.90 -6.76 9.95
CA GLY A 27 9.47 -7.47 11.15
C GLY A 27 9.67 -8.96 10.98
N GLY A 28 10.47 -9.55 11.86
CA GLY A 28 10.53 -11.00 11.99
C GLY A 28 9.12 -11.55 12.27
N SER A 29 8.84 -12.75 11.76
CA SER A 29 7.64 -13.51 12.13
C SER A 29 7.63 -13.91 13.60
N ASP A 30 8.78 -13.78 14.28
CA ASP A 30 8.99 -14.15 15.67
C ASP A 30 8.35 -13.11 16.60
N LYS A 31 7.03 -13.25 16.75
CA LYS A 31 6.24 -12.63 17.82
C LYS A 31 6.77 -12.93 19.22
N CYS A 32 7.69 -13.89 19.32
CA CYS A 32 8.43 -14.28 20.52
C CYS A 32 9.14 -13.08 21.18
N ASN A 33 9.59 -12.09 20.39
CA ASN A 33 10.15 -10.85 20.93
C ASN A 33 9.24 -9.65 20.64
N LYS A 34 8.24 -9.47 21.52
CA LYS A 34 7.27 -8.36 21.47
C LYS A 34 7.96 -6.99 21.40
N ALA A 35 9.05 -6.80 22.12
CA ALA A 35 9.76 -5.52 22.16
C ALA A 35 10.34 -5.16 20.78
N LEU A 36 11.01 -6.10 20.12
CA LEU A 36 11.56 -5.87 18.77
C LEU A 36 10.46 -5.68 17.72
N TYR A 37 9.38 -6.45 17.82
CA TYR A 37 8.21 -6.32 16.95
C TYR A 37 7.61 -4.91 17.01
N LEU A 38 7.43 -4.36 18.20
CA LEU A 38 6.88 -3.02 18.39
C LEU A 38 7.88 -1.94 17.99
N GLN A 39 9.17 -2.09 18.35
CA GLN A 39 10.21 -1.09 18.09
C GLN A 39 10.24 -0.61 16.64
N GLN A 40 10.15 -1.53 15.68
CA GLN A 40 10.23 -1.22 14.25
C GLN A 40 8.99 -0.49 13.70
N ARG A 41 7.88 -0.49 14.45
CA ARG A 41 6.62 0.18 14.10
C ARG A 41 6.53 1.58 14.66
N ILE A 42 7.38 1.93 15.63
CA ILE A 42 7.35 3.24 16.29
C ILE A 42 7.61 4.37 15.29
N PHE A 43 8.67 4.26 14.48
CA PHE A 43 9.01 5.31 13.53
C PHE A 43 7.91 5.52 12.46
N PRO A 44 7.37 4.48 11.80
CA PRO A 44 6.23 4.67 10.89
C PRO A 44 4.98 5.22 11.58
N LEU A 45 4.69 4.83 12.83
CA LEU A 45 3.54 5.38 13.57
C LEU A 45 3.75 6.87 13.87
N MET A 46 4.93 7.25 14.34
CA MET A 46 5.31 8.64 14.58
C MET A 46 5.18 9.48 13.30
N MET A 47 5.63 8.95 12.15
CA MET A 47 5.48 9.63 10.86
C MET A 47 4.01 9.85 10.47
N SER A 48 3.12 8.91 10.78
CA SER A 48 1.68 9.09 10.53
C SER A 48 1.05 10.19 11.39
N LYS A 49 1.61 10.45 12.57
CA LYS A 49 1.18 11.56 13.43
C LYS A 49 1.69 12.90 12.91
N ASN A 50 2.93 12.94 12.39
CA ASN A 50 3.53 14.18 11.86
C ASN A 50 2.97 14.52 10.46
N CYS A 51 2.58 13.53 9.66
CA CYS A 51 2.02 13.71 8.31
C CYS A 51 0.71 12.90 8.10
N PRO A 52 -0.37 13.24 8.81
CA PRO A 52 -1.63 12.48 8.78
C PRO A 52 -2.39 12.58 7.46
N ASP A 53 -2.07 13.58 6.64
CA ASP A 53 -2.71 13.84 5.35
C ASP A 53 -2.03 13.15 4.16
N LYS A 54 -0.87 12.51 4.34
CA LYS A 54 -0.15 11.80 3.26
C LYS A 54 0.35 10.42 3.66
N PHE A 55 0.76 10.22 4.91
CA PHE A 55 1.36 8.98 5.36
C PHE A 55 0.33 8.04 6.01
N SER A 56 0.23 6.82 5.50
CA SER A 56 -0.69 5.78 5.98
C SER A 56 0.04 4.70 6.78
N PHE A 57 -0.09 4.74 8.11
CA PHE A 57 0.44 3.67 8.96
C PHE A 57 -0.24 2.32 8.72
N SER A 58 -1.56 2.30 8.48
CA SER A 58 -2.32 1.07 8.21
C SER A 58 -1.91 0.38 6.90
N ALA A 59 -1.43 1.15 5.92
CA ALA A 59 -0.87 0.61 4.68
C ALA A 59 0.53 0.01 4.84
N CYS A 60 1.24 0.30 5.94
CA CYS A 60 2.58 -0.23 6.20
C CYS A 60 2.56 -1.76 6.39
N LYS A 61 3.61 -2.44 5.90
CA LYS A 61 3.77 -3.89 6.07
C LYS A 61 5.18 -4.22 6.53
N PHE A 62 5.28 -5.13 7.49
CA PHE A 62 6.57 -5.49 8.09
C PHE A 62 6.97 -6.94 7.77
N ASN A 63 6.04 -7.78 7.31
CA ASN A 63 6.36 -9.16 6.95
C ASN A 63 7.19 -9.20 5.67
N VAL A 64 8.33 -9.88 5.72
CA VAL A 64 9.22 -10.06 4.57
C VAL A 64 8.80 -11.30 3.79
N GLN A 65 8.54 -11.13 2.50
CA GLN A 65 8.32 -12.25 1.58
C GLN A 65 9.66 -12.81 1.09
N ARG A 66 9.71 -14.13 0.84
CA ARG A 66 10.92 -14.80 0.33
C ARG A 66 11.49 -14.16 -0.94
N SER A 67 10.61 -13.71 -1.85
CA SER A 67 10.99 -13.01 -3.09
C SER A 67 11.61 -11.62 -2.87
N LYS A 68 11.53 -11.07 -1.65
CA LYS A 68 12.04 -9.75 -1.27
C LYS A 68 13.24 -9.82 -0.33
N GLU A 69 13.78 -11.01 -0.06
CA GLU A 69 14.92 -11.18 0.83
C GLU A 69 16.20 -10.46 0.37
N GLY A 70 16.35 -10.25 -0.93
CA GLY A 70 17.47 -9.52 -1.53
C GLY A 70 17.29 -8.00 -1.63
N THR A 71 16.19 -7.45 -1.10
CA THR A 71 15.97 -5.99 -1.16
C THR A 71 16.87 -5.23 -0.18
N GLY A 72 17.19 -3.98 -0.50
CA GLY A 72 18.08 -3.13 0.31
C GLY A 72 17.68 -3.10 1.78
N ARG A 73 16.39 -2.85 2.08
CA ARG A 73 15.90 -2.83 3.47
C ARG A 73 16.17 -4.13 4.24
N VAL A 74 16.08 -5.30 3.58
CA VAL A 74 16.27 -6.60 4.25
C VAL A 74 17.75 -6.86 4.49
N VAL A 75 18.61 -6.48 3.54
CA VAL A 75 20.07 -6.57 3.71
C VAL A 75 20.52 -5.70 4.88
N MET A 76 20.11 -4.42 4.91
CA MET A 76 20.47 -3.50 5.99
C MET A 76 19.91 -3.94 7.34
N TRP A 77 18.70 -4.50 7.37
CA TRP A 77 18.12 -5.09 8.56
C TRP A 77 18.94 -6.26 9.10
N LYS A 78 19.37 -7.18 8.23
CA LYS A 78 20.25 -8.32 8.59
C LYS A 78 21.63 -7.87 9.06
N MET A 79 22.08 -6.69 8.66
CA MET A 79 23.32 -6.05 9.13
C MET A 79 23.16 -5.36 10.50
N GLY A 80 21.97 -5.38 11.10
CA GLY A 80 21.71 -4.88 12.46
C GLY A 80 20.95 -3.55 12.52
N ILE A 81 20.66 -2.91 11.39
CA ILE A 81 19.89 -1.66 11.36
C ILE A 81 18.41 -1.99 11.47
N ARG A 82 17.89 -2.02 12.70
CA ARG A 82 16.51 -2.47 12.98
C ARG A 82 15.45 -1.66 12.24
N ASN A 83 15.65 -0.35 12.17
CA ASN A 83 14.80 0.58 11.44
C ASN A 83 15.23 0.63 9.97
N SER A 84 14.97 -0.45 9.24
CA SER A 84 15.25 -0.52 7.80
C SER A 84 13.95 -0.58 7.01
N PHE A 85 13.73 0.44 6.18
CA PHE A 85 12.47 0.64 5.47
C PHE A 85 12.69 0.83 3.97
N THR A 86 11.67 0.47 3.20
CA THR A 86 11.41 1.03 1.87
C THR A 86 10.21 1.96 2.02
N MET A 87 10.35 3.25 1.75
CA MET A 87 9.22 4.18 1.67
C MET A 87 8.73 4.23 0.24
N GLU A 88 7.42 4.04 0.07
CA GLU A 88 6.75 4.01 -1.22
C GLU A 88 5.83 5.24 -1.29
N ALA A 89 6.22 6.23 -2.09
CA ALA A 89 5.42 7.41 -2.35
C ALA A 89 4.59 7.18 -3.62
N THR A 90 3.27 7.28 -3.50
CA THR A 90 2.41 7.05 -4.66
C THR A 90 2.57 8.14 -5.72
N PHE A 91 2.44 7.75 -7.00
CA PHE A 91 2.20 8.71 -8.08
C PHE A 91 0.75 9.22 -8.09
N CYS A 92 -0.14 8.54 -7.36
CA CYS A 92 -1.51 8.95 -7.13
C CYS A 92 -1.59 9.98 -5.99
N GLY A 93 -2.82 10.25 -5.55
CA GLY A 93 -3.09 11.17 -4.47
C GLY A 93 -3.08 10.56 -3.07
N SER A 94 -3.53 11.38 -2.13
CA SER A 94 -3.89 10.93 -0.79
C SER A 94 -5.37 10.56 -0.71
N THR A 95 -5.70 9.59 0.12
CA THR A 95 -7.06 9.32 0.60
C THR A 95 -7.29 9.85 2.02
N LEU A 96 -6.31 10.54 2.58
CA LEU A 96 -6.26 10.98 3.97
C LEU A 96 -6.37 12.50 4.11
N GLY A 97 -6.98 12.93 5.21
CA GLY A 97 -7.04 14.33 5.65
C GLY A 97 -7.45 15.31 4.56
N ASP A 98 -6.85 16.49 4.60
CA ASP A 98 -7.17 17.61 3.70
C ASP A 98 -6.71 17.37 2.25
N LYS A 99 -5.85 16.37 2.03
CA LYS A 99 -5.36 15.99 0.69
C LYS A 99 -6.18 14.87 0.05
N ARG A 100 -7.25 14.41 0.72
CA ARG A 100 -8.12 13.36 0.21
C ARG A 100 -8.67 13.70 -1.18
N GLY A 101 -8.44 12.79 -2.13
CA GLY A 101 -8.91 12.93 -3.51
C GLY A 101 -8.06 13.87 -4.36
N THR A 102 -6.91 14.34 -3.87
CA THR A 102 -5.99 15.22 -4.61
C THR A 102 -4.70 14.47 -4.96
N HIS A 103 -4.19 14.67 -6.18
CA HIS A 103 -2.90 14.10 -6.59
C HIS A 103 -1.73 14.79 -5.87
N PHE A 104 -0.68 14.02 -5.54
CA PHE A 104 0.55 14.61 -5.05
C PHE A 104 1.25 15.41 -6.14
N ASN A 105 1.65 16.62 -5.77
CA ASN A 105 2.57 17.45 -6.55
C ASN A 105 3.95 17.48 -5.89
N THR A 106 4.89 18.18 -6.52
CA THR A 106 6.27 18.31 -6.01
C THR A 106 6.31 18.85 -4.57
N LYS A 107 5.48 19.84 -4.23
CA LYS A 107 5.44 20.42 -2.87
C LYS A 107 4.98 19.40 -1.84
N ASP A 108 4.05 18.51 -2.21
CA ASP A 108 3.59 17.45 -1.31
C ASP A 108 4.73 16.46 -1.03
N LEU A 109 5.51 16.07 -2.04
CA LEU A 109 6.65 15.16 -1.88
C LEU A 109 7.80 15.81 -1.10
N GLU A 110 8.08 17.10 -1.34
CA GLU A 110 9.04 17.88 -0.56
C GLU A 110 8.61 17.98 0.91
N SER A 111 7.31 18.25 1.15
CA SER A 111 6.75 18.30 2.50
C SER A 111 6.86 16.95 3.22
N MET A 112 6.73 15.83 2.49
CA MET A 112 6.97 14.50 3.05
C MET A 112 8.43 14.32 3.45
N GLY A 113 9.38 14.83 2.66
CA GLY A 113 10.80 14.86 3.03
C GLY A 113 11.06 15.65 4.32
N TYR A 114 10.42 16.81 4.47
CA TYR A 114 10.45 17.59 5.71
C TYR A 114 9.92 16.78 6.90
N HIS A 115 8.72 16.20 6.78
CA HIS A 115 8.11 15.41 7.84
C HIS A 115 8.91 14.16 8.20
N PHE A 116 9.59 13.55 7.23
CA PHE A 116 10.49 12.43 7.50
C PHE A 116 11.66 12.85 8.41
N CYS A 117 12.27 13.99 8.14
CA CYS A 117 13.34 14.55 8.98
C CYS A 117 12.81 14.97 10.36
N ASP A 118 11.65 15.60 10.42
CA ASP A 118 11.00 15.99 11.67
C ASP A 118 10.68 14.78 12.57
N SER A 119 10.13 13.71 11.98
CA SER A 119 9.92 12.45 12.69
C SER A 119 11.23 11.78 13.10
N LEU A 120 12.32 11.97 12.36
CA LEU A 120 13.64 11.47 12.77
C LEU A 120 14.16 12.22 13.99
N LEU A 121 13.93 13.54 14.07
CA LEU A 121 14.25 14.34 15.26
C LEU A 121 13.43 13.87 16.46
N ASP A 122 12.13 13.71 16.30
CA ASP A 122 11.24 13.21 17.36
C ASP A 122 11.62 11.79 17.82
N TYR A 123 12.10 10.93 16.90
CA TYR A 123 12.55 9.58 17.23
C TYR A 123 13.86 9.56 18.02
N CYS A 124 14.74 10.54 17.75
CA CYS A 124 16.05 10.68 18.40
C CYS A 124 16.03 11.62 19.62
N ASP A 125 14.88 12.21 19.93
CA ASP A 125 14.74 13.17 21.01
C ASP A 125 15.18 12.56 22.36
N PRO A 126 16.05 13.24 23.13
CA PRO A 126 16.37 12.83 24.50
C PRO A 126 15.11 12.71 25.37
N ASP A 127 14.10 13.56 25.14
CA ASP A 127 12.77 13.38 25.69
C ASP A 127 12.02 12.28 24.95
N ARG A 128 11.97 11.10 25.58
CA ARG A 128 11.32 9.92 25.04
C ARG A 128 9.78 9.95 25.14
N THR A 129 9.15 11.06 25.52
CA THR A 129 7.69 11.15 25.69
C THR A 129 6.94 10.74 24.42
N LYS A 130 7.28 11.32 23.26
CA LYS A 130 6.67 10.97 21.96
C LYS A 130 6.89 9.49 21.59
N TYR A 131 8.08 8.97 21.88
CA TYR A 131 8.43 7.56 21.66
C TYR A 131 7.54 6.63 22.49
N TYR A 132 7.39 6.89 23.79
CA TYR A 132 6.60 6.04 24.68
C TYR A 132 5.09 6.14 24.40
N GLN A 133 4.60 7.29 23.97
CA GLN A 133 3.21 7.43 23.49
C GLN A 133 2.95 6.51 22.29
N CYS A 134 3.82 6.56 21.28
CA CYS A 134 3.72 5.67 20.12
C CYS A 134 3.82 4.19 20.53
N LEU A 135 4.74 3.85 21.45
CA LEU A 135 4.87 2.48 21.93
C LEU A 135 3.60 2.00 22.62
N LYS A 136 3.00 2.81 23.51
CA LYS A 136 1.76 2.47 24.23
C LYS A 136 0.61 2.23 23.25
N GLU A 137 0.45 3.10 22.26
CA GLU A 137 -0.58 2.96 21.22
C GLU A 137 -0.39 1.68 20.41
N LEU A 138 0.84 1.35 20.02
CA LEU A 138 1.12 0.08 19.33
C LEU A 138 0.79 -1.15 20.21
N GLU A 139 1.03 -1.06 21.52
CA GLU A 139 0.65 -2.12 22.45
C GLU A 139 -0.87 -2.29 22.54
N GLU A 140 -1.62 -1.19 22.56
CA GLU A 140 -3.08 -1.18 22.55
C GLU A 140 -3.63 -1.76 21.25
N MET A 141 -3.13 -1.31 20.10
CA MET A 141 -3.49 -1.87 18.79
C MET A 141 -3.24 -3.38 18.72
N GLN A 142 -2.12 -3.86 19.28
CA GLN A 142 -1.80 -5.29 19.29
C GLN A 142 -2.77 -6.10 20.18
N LYS A 143 -3.25 -5.53 21.29
CA LYS A 143 -4.26 -6.18 22.15
C LYS A 143 -5.59 -6.34 21.40
N HIS A 144 -6.03 -5.31 20.70
CA HIS A 144 -7.27 -5.38 19.90
C HIS A 144 -7.19 -6.45 18.80
N ILE A 145 -6.08 -6.51 18.06
CA ILE A 145 -5.85 -7.54 17.03
C ILE A 145 -5.84 -8.96 17.62
N ASN A 146 -5.31 -9.13 18.83
CA ASN A 146 -5.31 -10.44 19.49
C ASN A 146 -6.72 -10.82 19.97
N LEU A 147 -7.49 -9.87 20.49
CA LEU A 147 -8.86 -10.11 20.96
C LEU A 147 -9.80 -10.48 19.80
N GLU A 148 -9.71 -9.77 18.68
CA GLU A 148 -10.51 -10.05 17.47
C GLU A 148 -10.27 -11.48 16.95
N LYS A 149 -9.02 -11.95 16.96
CA LYS A 149 -8.69 -13.33 16.54
C LYS A 149 -9.25 -14.40 17.45
N VAL A 150 -9.34 -14.13 18.75
CA VAL A 150 -9.93 -15.07 19.72
C VAL A 150 -11.45 -15.20 19.51
N LEU A 151 -12.10 -14.10 19.10
CA LEU A 151 -13.54 -14.09 18.83
C LEU A 151 -13.89 -14.79 17.50
N ASP A 152 -13.09 -14.60 16.46
CA ASP A 152 -13.30 -15.25 15.15
C ASP A 152 -13.16 -16.79 15.19
N ASP A 153 -12.25 -17.31 16.03
CA ASP A 153 -12.11 -18.76 16.26
C ASP A 153 -13.30 -19.38 17.02
N SER A 154 -14.14 -18.56 17.66
CA SER A 154 -15.29 -19.04 18.46
C SER A 154 -16.61 -19.12 17.70
N ASP A 155 -16.73 -18.48 16.53
CA ASP A 155 -18.00 -18.35 15.79
C ASP A 155 -18.13 -19.30 14.57
N THR A 156 -17.23 -20.28 14.42
CA THR A 156 -17.23 -21.21 13.27
C THR A 156 -18.27 -22.35 13.36
N SER A 157 -19.40 -22.13 14.07
CA SER A 157 -20.45 -23.15 14.25
C SER A 157 -21.87 -22.67 13.89
N LEU A 158 -22.09 -21.95 12.79
CA LEU A 158 -23.41 -21.92 12.15
C LEU A 158 -23.28 -21.86 10.61
N LYS A 159 -23.94 -22.80 9.92
CA LYS A 159 -23.93 -22.98 8.47
C LYS A 159 -25.03 -22.17 7.76
N GLU A 160 -24.63 -21.58 6.63
CA GLU A 160 -25.26 -21.64 5.29
C GLU A 160 -26.63 -20.99 5.05
N ILE A 161 -26.68 -19.94 4.20
CA ILE A 161 -27.58 -19.85 3.02
C ILE A 161 -26.87 -19.11 1.87
N THR A 162 -26.86 -19.77 0.70
CA THR A 162 -26.41 -19.37 -0.64
C THR A 162 -27.29 -18.31 -1.30
N VAL A 163 -26.72 -17.32 -2.00
CA VAL A 163 -27.30 -16.77 -3.24
C VAL A 163 -26.19 -16.31 -4.20
N GLU A 164 -26.18 -16.85 -5.41
CA GLU A 164 -25.27 -16.50 -6.50
C GLU A 164 -25.74 -15.27 -7.30
N SER A 165 -24.78 -14.50 -7.83
CA SER A 165 -24.97 -13.75 -9.08
C SER A 165 -23.62 -13.52 -9.77
N SER A 166 -23.54 -13.94 -11.05
CA SER A 166 -22.38 -13.83 -11.92
C SER A 166 -22.66 -12.86 -13.07
N SER A 167 -21.72 -11.96 -13.40
CA SER A 167 -21.23 -11.83 -14.79
C SER A 167 -19.90 -11.04 -14.88
N ARG A 168 -19.04 -11.52 -15.77
CA ARG A 168 -17.60 -11.26 -15.99
C ARG A 168 -17.29 -10.02 -16.85
N GLY A 169 -16.11 -9.43 -16.63
CA GLY A 169 -15.27 -8.78 -17.66
C GLY A 169 -13.90 -8.27 -17.14
N SER A 170 -12.80 -8.93 -17.54
CA SER A 170 -11.36 -8.81 -17.18
C SER A 170 -10.70 -7.42 -17.44
N ASP A 171 -9.52 -7.00 -16.92
CA ASP A 171 -8.19 -7.65 -16.98
C ASP A 171 -7.09 -7.06 -16.02
N SER A 172 -6.32 -7.95 -15.40
CA SER A 172 -4.88 -7.95 -15.00
C SER A 172 -4.17 -6.81 -14.20
N SER A 173 -3.87 -7.08 -12.90
CA SER A 173 -2.52 -7.00 -12.28
C SER A 173 -2.51 -7.63 -10.86
N GLU A 174 -1.61 -8.58 -10.60
CA GLU A 174 -1.65 -9.41 -9.38
C GLU A 174 -1.45 -8.62 -8.09
N SER A 175 -2.37 -8.83 -7.16
CA SER A 175 -2.26 -8.51 -5.74
C SER A 175 -2.86 -9.71 -5.00
N ASN A 176 -2.02 -10.56 -4.43
CA ASN A 176 -2.53 -11.71 -3.69
C ASN A 176 -2.91 -11.30 -2.26
N GLU A 177 -4.21 -11.16 -2.12
CA GLU A 177 -5.02 -11.40 -0.94
C GLU A 177 -4.66 -12.74 -0.27
N SER A 178 -4.95 -12.81 1.03
CA SER A 178 -4.47 -13.78 2.02
C SER A 178 -4.54 -15.27 1.62
N GLN A 179 -3.51 -16.02 2.03
CA GLN A 179 -3.26 -17.45 1.75
C GLN A 179 -4.27 -18.46 2.37
N SER A 180 -5.46 -18.05 2.83
CA SER A 180 -6.48 -18.97 3.36
C SER A 180 -7.43 -19.52 2.29
N TYR A 181 -7.60 -18.83 1.16
CA TYR A 181 -8.53 -19.24 0.10
C TYR A 181 -7.98 -20.37 -0.79
N ILE A 182 -6.66 -20.42 -1.01
CA ILE A 182 -6.03 -21.35 -1.96
C ILE A 182 -6.09 -22.81 -1.49
N LEU A 183 -6.01 -23.07 -0.19
CA LEU A 183 -6.03 -24.45 0.35
C LEU A 183 -7.40 -25.14 0.25
N LYS A 184 -8.49 -24.37 0.16
CA LYS A 184 -9.86 -24.92 0.05
C LYS A 184 -10.24 -25.32 -1.38
N LEU A 185 -9.57 -24.78 -2.39
CA LEU A 185 -9.83 -25.09 -3.81
C LEU A 185 -9.03 -26.31 -4.30
N THR A 186 -7.91 -26.64 -3.64
CA THR A 186 -7.01 -27.72 -4.08
C THR A 186 -7.52 -29.13 -3.81
N SER A 187 -8.56 -29.31 -2.99
CA SER A 187 -9.12 -30.64 -2.68
C SER A 187 -10.12 -31.17 -3.72
N GLN A 188 -10.54 -30.37 -4.71
CA GLN A 188 -11.59 -30.77 -5.67
C GLN A 188 -11.15 -30.96 -7.13
N ILE A 189 -9.88 -30.76 -7.50
CA ILE A 189 -9.46 -30.93 -8.90
C ILE A 189 -8.69 -32.24 -9.09
N LYS A 190 -9.43 -33.35 -9.21
CA LYS A 190 -8.91 -34.59 -9.80
C LYS A 190 -8.93 -34.50 -11.34
N ALA A 191 -7.74 -34.59 -11.91
CA ALA A 191 -7.37 -35.09 -13.24
C ALA A 191 -8.12 -34.60 -14.50
N LYS A 192 -7.55 -33.59 -15.20
CA LYS A 192 -7.50 -33.56 -16.68
C LYS A 192 -6.17 -32.97 -17.17
N LYS A 193 -5.23 -33.82 -17.60
CA LYS A 193 -4.02 -33.42 -18.34
C LYS A 193 -4.44 -32.77 -19.66
N LYS A 194 -4.10 -31.49 -19.88
CA LYS A 194 -4.16 -30.86 -21.21
C LYS A 194 -2.80 -30.95 -21.88
N HIS A 195 -2.78 -31.56 -23.07
CA HIS A 195 -1.60 -31.72 -23.91
C HIS A 195 -1.23 -30.38 -24.58
N LEU A 196 0.04 -30.00 -24.54
CA LEU A 196 0.56 -28.77 -25.12
C LEU A 196 0.77 -28.90 -26.63
N ARG A 197 0.16 -28.00 -27.42
CA ARG A 197 0.28 -27.94 -28.88
C ARG A 197 1.70 -27.59 -29.33
N THR A 198 2.15 -28.27 -30.38
CA THR A 198 3.51 -28.13 -30.94
C THR A 198 3.66 -26.84 -31.76
N LYS A 199 4.90 -26.39 -31.96
CA LYS A 199 5.26 -25.13 -32.65
C LYS A 199 4.65 -25.02 -34.06
N LYS A 200 4.39 -26.15 -34.73
CA LYS A 200 3.77 -26.22 -36.06
C LYS A 200 2.28 -25.86 -36.06
N GLU A 201 1.54 -26.14 -34.98
CA GLU A 201 0.12 -25.78 -34.83
C GLU A 201 -0.12 -24.30 -34.52
N ARG A 202 0.88 -23.57 -34.02
CA ARG A 202 0.74 -22.12 -33.74
C ARG A 202 0.93 -21.26 -34.99
N ASN A 203 1.74 -21.72 -35.94
CA ASN A 203 2.03 -20.95 -37.17
C ASN A 203 0.90 -21.05 -38.22
N SER A 204 0.08 -22.11 -38.21
CA SER A 204 -1.06 -22.24 -39.13
C SER A 204 -2.22 -21.29 -38.80
N THR A 205 -2.41 -20.96 -37.51
CA THR A 205 -3.42 -20.00 -37.05
C THR A 205 -3.06 -18.57 -37.44
N LEU A 206 -1.76 -18.23 -37.47
CA LEU A 206 -1.28 -16.91 -37.88
C LEU A 206 -1.47 -16.67 -39.39
N ALA A 207 -1.35 -17.71 -40.22
CA ALA A 207 -1.61 -17.63 -41.66
C ALA A 207 -3.10 -17.39 -41.99
N ARG A 208 -4.03 -17.99 -41.20
CA ARG A 208 -5.48 -17.78 -41.39
C ARG A 208 -5.95 -16.37 -41.02
N HIS A 209 -5.29 -15.72 -40.05
CA HIS A 209 -5.63 -14.36 -39.64
C HIS A 209 -5.09 -13.27 -40.59
N LYS A 210 -4.05 -13.55 -41.38
CA LYS A 210 -3.57 -12.62 -42.42
C LYS A 210 -4.52 -12.57 -43.62
N ASN A 211 -5.02 -13.73 -44.07
CA ASN A 211 -5.95 -13.79 -45.21
C ASN A 211 -7.32 -13.15 -44.90
N ALA A 212 -7.76 -13.19 -43.64
CA ALA A 212 -9.02 -12.55 -43.21
C ALA A 212 -8.94 -11.01 -43.10
N ARG A 213 -7.73 -10.43 -43.09
CA ARG A 213 -7.52 -8.98 -43.00
C ARG A 213 -7.43 -8.34 -44.39
N GLU A 214 -6.97 -9.08 -45.39
CA GLU A 214 -6.92 -8.61 -46.79
C GLU A 214 -8.30 -8.59 -47.47
N GLU A 215 -9.26 -9.43 -47.04
CA GLU A 215 -10.64 -9.42 -47.58
C GLU A 215 -11.53 -8.28 -47.06
N ARG A 216 -11.10 -7.50 -46.05
CA ARG A 216 -11.91 -6.39 -45.47
C ARG A 216 -11.51 -4.98 -45.92
N GLU A 217 -10.44 -4.82 -46.70
CA GLU A 217 -10.00 -3.50 -47.22
C GLU A 217 -10.58 -3.13 -48.61
N VAL A 218 -11.49 -3.94 -49.15
CA VAL A 218 -12.18 -3.62 -50.42
C VAL A 218 -13.70 -3.57 -50.22
N CYS A 219 -14.20 -2.56 -49.49
CA CYS A 219 -15.51 -1.95 -49.75
C CYS A 219 -15.72 -0.69 -48.88
N GLY A 220 -16.02 0.45 -49.51
CA GLY A 220 -16.80 1.53 -48.88
C GLY A 220 -16.07 2.82 -48.52
N ARG A 221 -15.78 3.65 -49.54
CA ARG A 221 -15.63 5.12 -49.39
C ARG A 221 -16.99 5.76 -49.06
N GLY A 222 -17.00 6.81 -48.24
CA GLY A 222 -17.91 7.95 -48.47
C GLY A 222 -18.60 8.58 -47.25
N TYR A 223 -18.43 9.92 -47.17
CA TYR A 223 -19.32 10.96 -46.59
C TYR A 223 -19.11 11.48 -45.15
N LEU A 224 -19.51 12.76 -45.00
CA LEU A 224 -18.96 13.89 -44.23
C LEU A 224 -20.01 14.51 -43.24
N ILE A 225 -19.53 14.98 -42.07
CA ILE A 225 -19.97 16.18 -41.24
C ILE A 225 -21.34 16.06 -40.47
N PRO A 226 -21.65 16.79 -39.34
CA PRO A 226 -21.05 16.86 -37.97
C PRO A 226 -22.09 16.99 -36.79
N ARG A 227 -21.59 17.32 -35.58
CA ARG A 227 -22.11 18.29 -34.54
C ARG A 227 -22.80 17.79 -33.24
N HIS A 228 -22.45 18.55 -32.17
CA HIS A 228 -23.16 18.86 -30.89
C HIS A 228 -23.12 17.81 -29.74
N LYS A 229 -23.10 18.14 -28.44
CA LYS A 229 -22.78 19.33 -27.60
C LYS A 229 -22.80 18.84 -26.11
N GLU A 230 -22.28 19.68 -25.22
CA GLU A 230 -22.13 19.66 -23.75
C GLU A 230 -23.21 19.02 -22.85
N SER A 231 -22.86 18.62 -21.60
CA SER A 231 -23.30 19.30 -20.35
C SER A 231 -22.84 18.63 -19.03
N ASN A 232 -22.69 19.50 -18.02
CA ASN A 232 -22.18 19.38 -16.64
C ASN A 232 -23.23 18.95 -15.59
N SER A 233 -22.77 18.90 -14.31
CA SER A 233 -23.46 19.06 -12.99
C SER A 233 -23.49 17.77 -12.15
N ASP A 234 -23.40 17.74 -10.82
CA ASP A 234 -23.22 18.78 -9.79
C ASP A 234 -22.82 18.13 -8.44
N VAL A 235 -22.28 18.95 -7.55
CA VAL A 235 -21.74 18.65 -6.20
C VAL A 235 -22.85 18.48 -5.15
N LYS A 236 -22.64 17.61 -4.12
CA LYS A 236 -23.11 17.87 -2.74
C LYS A 236 -22.17 17.31 -1.68
N ASP A 237 -21.73 18.22 -0.81
CA ASP A 237 -20.87 18.03 0.37
C ASP A 237 -21.58 17.36 1.55
N ALA A 238 -20.82 16.62 2.35
CA ALA A 238 -21.15 16.26 3.72
C ALA A 238 -19.94 16.50 4.63
N LYS A 239 -20.09 17.38 5.62
CA LYS A 239 -19.12 17.66 6.70
C LYS A 239 -18.78 16.38 7.48
N PRO A 240 -17.52 16.18 7.92
CA PRO A 240 -17.24 15.22 8.98
C PRO A 240 -17.17 15.86 10.37
N ASN A 241 -17.54 15.05 11.35
CA ASN A 241 -17.54 15.27 12.79
C ASN A 241 -16.12 15.53 13.34
N VAL A 242 -16.05 16.43 14.31
CA VAL A 242 -14.86 16.80 15.08
C VAL A 242 -14.73 15.87 16.29
N SER A 243 -13.62 15.11 16.38
CA SER A 243 -12.92 14.84 17.65
C SER A 243 -11.71 13.90 17.44
N ASP A 244 -10.51 14.45 17.24
CA ASP A 244 -9.24 13.83 17.66
C ASP A 244 -8.04 14.82 17.71
N ASP A 245 -8.28 16.15 17.68
CA ASP A 245 -7.25 17.16 17.38
C ASP A 245 -6.15 17.28 18.44
N ARG A 246 -6.38 16.87 19.69
CA ARG A 246 -5.46 17.14 20.80
C ARG A 246 -4.14 16.36 20.73
N ILE A 247 -4.11 15.22 20.06
CA ILE A 247 -2.90 14.40 19.94
C ILE A 247 -2.04 14.86 18.76
N PHE A 248 -2.66 15.37 17.69
CA PHE A 248 -1.95 15.85 16.51
C PHE A 248 -1.14 17.12 16.78
N ASP A 249 -1.66 18.04 17.59
CA ASP A 249 -0.99 19.31 17.89
C ASP A 249 0.34 19.14 18.64
N TYR A 250 0.50 18.07 19.42
CA TYR A 250 1.74 17.82 20.17
C TYR A 250 2.89 17.30 19.29
N PHE A 251 2.56 16.62 18.19
CA PHE A 251 3.56 16.08 17.28
C PHE A 251 4.02 17.10 16.24
N ARG A 252 3.14 18.04 15.86
CA ARG A 252 3.39 18.97 14.77
C ARG A 252 4.34 20.09 15.18
N ARG A 253 5.58 20.08 14.68
CA ARG A 253 6.39 21.31 14.62
C ARG A 253 5.87 22.19 13.47
N PRO A 254 5.76 23.52 13.65
CA PRO A 254 5.38 24.42 12.56
C PRO A 254 6.33 24.23 11.37
N PHE A 255 5.79 24.18 10.15
CA PHE A 255 6.65 24.34 8.98
C PHE A 255 7.37 25.68 9.11
N PRO A 256 8.69 25.77 8.80
CA PRO A 256 9.30 27.07 8.63
C PRO A 256 8.53 27.79 7.52
N ASN A 257 7.95 28.94 7.84
CA ASN A 257 7.27 29.76 6.85
C ASN A 257 8.22 29.96 5.67
N GLN A 258 7.75 29.65 4.45
CA GLN A 258 8.41 30.07 3.22
C GLN A 258 8.15 31.57 2.98
N ASP A 259 8.24 32.38 4.03
CA ASP A 259 8.28 33.84 3.93
C ASP A 259 9.75 34.26 3.85
N LEU A 260 10.37 33.98 2.71
CA LEU A 260 11.63 34.61 2.32
C LEU A 260 11.46 35.13 0.89
N GLU A 261 11.15 36.45 0.88
CA GLU A 261 11.25 37.47 -0.18
C GLU A 261 10.54 37.26 -1.53
#